data_AF-A0A932T3J4-F1
#
_entry.id   AF-A0A932T3J4-F1
#
_cell.length_a   1.000
_cell.length_b   1.000
_cell.length_c   1.000
_cell.angle_alpha   90.00
_cell.angle_beta   90.00
_cell.angle_gamma   90.00
#
_symmetry.space_group_name_H-M   'P 1'
#
loop_
_entity.id
_entity.type
_entity.pdbx_description
1 polymer ?
#
loop_
_entity_poly.entity_id
_entity_poly.type
_entity_poly.pdbx_seq_one_letter_code
_entity_poly.pdbx_strand_id
1 'polypeptide(L)'
;MSDDLISSVYFYTYSTIAQTLAGAFGFLVAVVLYLIQGINARIGDCAATLAANSPADRNELRRLLSGARWDEMIRLHAEAGQVNPAISEESNRFTDQQYHDMRREVLRQGNIRRELSRSMFLTGTVILVSIVSMPLTAFFFHPRDPFAVSLLTCTILAAMFCIRGYLRLMFNVFPS
;
A
#
# COMPACT_ATOMS: atom_id res chain seq x y z
N MET A 1 26.13 -34.44 -17.41
CA MET A 1 25.06 -35.10 -16.62
C MET A 1 24.91 -34.52 -15.21
N SER A 2 25.98 -34.37 -14.40
CA SER A 2 25.87 -33.66 -13.11
C SER A 2 25.63 -32.16 -13.26
N ASP A 3 26.23 -31.53 -14.27
CA ASP A 3 26.20 -30.07 -14.43
C ASP A 3 24.87 -29.58 -15.01
N ASP A 4 24.26 -30.37 -15.89
CA ASP A 4 22.92 -30.13 -16.44
C ASP A 4 21.85 -30.15 -15.34
N LEU A 5 22.00 -31.05 -14.36
CA LEU A 5 21.11 -31.15 -13.23
C LEU A 5 21.19 -29.90 -12.34
N ILE A 6 22.40 -29.41 -12.04
CA ILE A 6 22.58 -28.23 -11.18
C ILE A 6 22.09 -26.96 -11.88
N SER A 7 22.33 -26.81 -13.19
CA SER A 7 21.77 -25.68 -13.96
C SER A 7 20.23 -25.69 -13.96
N SER A 8 19.61 -26.87 -14.06
CA SER A 8 18.16 -27.03 -13.96
C SER A 8 17.62 -26.60 -12.59
N VAL A 9 18.35 -26.90 -11.51
CA VAL A 9 17.98 -26.49 -10.14
C VAL A 9 17.95 -24.97 -10.01
N TYR A 10 19.00 -24.25 -10.43
CA TYR A 10 19.03 -22.78 -10.35
C TYR A 10 17.89 -22.15 -11.14
N PHE A 11 17.66 -22.62 -12.37
CA PHE A 11 16.56 -22.15 -13.21
C PHE A 11 15.21 -22.34 -12.53
N TYR A 12 14.96 -23.54 -12.01
CA TYR A 12 13.73 -23.86 -11.29
C TYR A 12 13.55 -22.99 -10.04
N THR A 13 14.61 -22.77 -9.26
CA THR A 13 14.54 -21.97 -8.04
C THR A 13 14.23 -20.51 -8.32
N TYR A 14 14.94 -19.86 -9.25
CA TYR A 14 14.65 -18.47 -9.61
C TYR A 14 13.23 -18.31 -10.15
N SER A 15 12.76 -19.27 -10.95
CA SER A 15 11.41 -19.23 -11.53
C SER A 15 10.35 -19.34 -10.45
N THR A 16 10.55 -20.26 -9.52
CA THR A 16 9.66 -20.46 -8.39
C THR A 16 9.60 -19.20 -7.52
N ILE A 17 10.74 -18.59 -7.18
CA ILE A 17 10.79 -17.34 -6.40
C ILE A 17 10.02 -16.22 -7.11
N ALA A 18 10.27 -16.00 -8.41
CA ALA A 18 9.60 -14.97 -9.17
C ALA A 18 8.08 -15.18 -9.22
N GLN A 19 7.63 -16.41 -9.51
CA GLN A 19 6.21 -16.75 -9.58
C GLN A 19 5.51 -16.62 -8.22
N THR A 20 6.12 -17.11 -7.14
CA THR A 20 5.55 -16.99 -5.79
C THR A 20 5.45 -15.54 -5.35
N LEU A 21 6.49 -14.72 -5.58
CA LEU A 21 6.45 -13.30 -5.24
C LEU A 21 5.41 -12.54 -6.06
N ALA A 22 5.29 -12.82 -7.35
CA ALA A 22 4.28 -12.21 -8.22
C ALA A 22 2.87 -12.58 -7.76
N GLY A 23 2.61 -13.86 -7.46
CA GLY A 23 1.31 -14.32 -6.97
C GLY A 23 0.94 -13.71 -5.61
N ALA A 24 1.85 -13.77 -4.64
CA ALA A 24 1.63 -13.18 -3.32
C ALA A 24 1.42 -11.66 -3.39
N PHE A 25 2.17 -10.97 -4.24
CA PHE A 25 2.01 -9.54 -4.44
C PHE A 25 0.68 -9.19 -5.12
N GLY A 26 0.27 -9.94 -6.15
CA GLY A 26 -1.02 -9.75 -6.82
C GLY A 26 -2.18 -9.90 -5.84
N PHE A 27 -2.13 -10.92 -4.97
CA PHE A 27 -3.11 -11.10 -3.89
C PHE A 27 -3.10 -9.91 -2.91
N LEU A 28 -1.93 -9.46 -2.46
CA LEU A 28 -1.79 -8.32 -1.56
C LEU A 28 -2.40 -7.04 -2.15
N VAL A 29 -2.11 -6.76 -3.42
CA VAL A 29 -2.67 -5.61 -4.14
C VAL A 29 -4.20 -5.71 -4.18
N ALA A 30 -4.77 -6.87 -4.50
CA ALA A 30 -6.22 -7.05 -4.52
C ALA A 30 -6.87 -6.75 -3.17
N VAL A 31 -6.29 -7.26 -2.08
CA VAL A 31 -6.77 -7.00 -0.71
C VAL A 31 -6.67 -5.52 -0.36
N VAL A 32 -5.54 -4.87 -0.67
CA VAL A 32 -5.33 -3.45 -0.37
C VAL A 32 -6.28 -2.56 -1.18
N LEU A 33 -6.53 -2.87 -2.45
CA LEU A 33 -7.48 -2.13 -3.29
C LEU A 33 -8.90 -2.22 -2.74
N TYR A 34 -9.34 -3.42 -2.34
CA TYR A 34 -10.64 -3.60 -1.68
C TYR A 34 -10.77 -2.74 -0.41
N LEU A 35 -9.71 -2.68 0.39
CA LEU A 35 -9.71 -1.91 1.63
C LEU A 35 -9.67 -0.39 1.38
N ILE A 36 -8.92 0.06 0.39
CA ILE A 36 -8.92 1.48 -0.02
C ILE A 36 -10.32 1.92 -0.47
N GLN A 37 -11.09 1.05 -1.14
CA GLN A 37 -12.49 1.35 -1.50
C GLN A 37 -13.35 1.53 -0.25
N GLY A 38 -13.21 0.64 0.75
CA GLY A 38 -13.91 0.76 2.03
C GLY A 38 -13.53 2.03 2.81
N ILE A 39 -12.25 2.40 2.83
CA ILE A 39 -11.78 3.64 3.46
C ILE A 39 -12.34 4.87 2.73
N ASN A 40 -12.32 4.87 1.39
CA ASN A 40 -12.89 5.96 0.60
C ASN A 40 -14.39 6.16 0.87
N ALA A 41 -15.16 5.08 1.01
CA ALA A 41 -16.58 5.17 1.34
C ALA A 41 -16.78 5.83 2.71
N ARG A 42 -16.04 5.41 3.73
CA ARG A 42 -16.09 6.01 5.08
C ARG A 42 -15.70 7.48 5.08
N ILE A 43 -14.63 7.85 4.37
CA ILE A 43 -14.23 9.25 4.20
C ILE A 43 -15.37 10.05 3.57
N GLY A 44 -16.05 9.49 2.55
CA GLY A 44 -17.20 10.12 1.90
C GLY A 44 -18.36 10.38 2.85
N ASP A 45 -18.71 9.41 3.71
CA ASP A 45 -19.79 9.55 4.71
C ASP A 45 -19.47 10.62 5.76
N CYS A 46 -18.23 10.61 6.28
CA CYS A 46 -17.75 11.64 7.21
C CYS A 46 -17.74 13.03 6.55
N ALA A 47 -17.26 13.10 5.30
CA ALA A 47 -17.18 14.34 4.53
C ALA A 47 -18.57 14.90 4.23
N ALA A 48 -19.55 14.07 3.87
CA ALA A 48 -20.93 14.52 3.65
C ALA A 48 -21.53 15.16 4.90
N THR A 49 -21.30 14.55 6.06
CA THR A 49 -21.72 15.09 7.36
C THR A 49 -21.01 16.41 7.67
N LEU A 50 -19.70 16.47 7.43
CA LEU A 50 -18.90 17.67 7.62
C LEU A 50 -19.37 18.82 6.70
N ALA A 51 -19.67 18.53 5.43
CA ALA A 51 -20.17 19.53 4.47
C ALA A 51 -21.53 20.12 4.88
N ALA A 52 -22.38 19.33 5.52
CA ALA A 52 -23.70 19.79 5.95
C ALA A 52 -23.63 20.72 7.17
N ASN A 53 -22.75 20.42 8.12
CA ASN A 53 -22.73 21.03 9.45
C ASN A 53 -21.60 22.04 9.67
N SER A 54 -20.55 22.01 8.84
CA SER A 54 -19.41 22.92 8.97
C SER A 54 -19.81 24.40 8.85
N PRO A 55 -19.12 25.30 9.58
CA PRO A 55 -19.30 26.74 9.43
C PRO A 55 -18.62 27.33 8.18
N ALA A 56 -17.81 26.56 7.46
CA ALA A 56 -17.17 26.99 6.21
C ALA A 56 -18.18 27.18 5.07
N ASP A 57 -17.73 27.79 3.97
CA ASP A 57 -18.55 27.98 2.77
C ASP A 57 -19.05 26.63 2.23
N ARG A 58 -20.38 26.44 2.35
CA ARG A 58 -21.08 25.22 1.93
C ARG A 58 -20.94 24.93 0.45
N ASN A 59 -20.90 25.96 -0.40
CA ASN A 59 -20.77 25.77 -1.85
C ASN A 59 -19.40 25.21 -2.19
N GLU A 60 -18.36 25.74 -1.54
CA GLU A 60 -17.00 25.27 -1.70
C GLU A 60 -16.82 23.86 -1.13
N LEU A 61 -17.33 23.57 0.06
CA LEU A 61 -17.30 22.23 0.63
C LEU A 61 -18.00 21.20 -0.26
N ARG A 62 -19.13 21.56 -0.87
CA ARG A 62 -19.86 20.69 -1.82
C ARG A 62 -19.04 20.45 -3.09
N ARG A 63 -18.35 21.47 -3.60
CA ARG A 63 -17.43 21.36 -4.73
C ARG A 63 -16.27 20.42 -4.40
N LEU A 64 -15.64 20.58 -3.23
CA LEU A 64 -14.53 19.74 -2.77
C LEU A 64 -14.97 18.28 -2.55
N LEU A 65 -16.17 18.07 -1.99
CA LEU A 65 -16.78 16.75 -1.82
C LEU A 65 -16.98 16.05 -3.17
N SER A 66 -17.53 16.76 -4.17
CA SER A 66 -17.72 16.19 -5.52
C SER A 66 -16.40 15.84 -6.22
N GLY A 67 -15.33 16.55 -5.91
CA GLY A 67 -13.99 16.32 -6.45
C GLY A 67 -13.13 15.36 -5.63
N ALA A 68 -13.65 14.78 -4.54
CA ALA A 68 -12.90 13.95 -3.60
C ALA A 68 -11.59 14.60 -3.08
N ARG A 69 -11.60 15.93 -2.89
CA ARG A 69 -10.43 16.73 -2.45
C ARG A 69 -10.38 16.85 -0.94
N TRP A 70 -10.15 15.71 -0.27
CA TRP A 70 -10.27 15.57 1.17
C TRP A 70 -9.33 16.50 1.95
N ASP A 71 -8.07 16.63 1.53
CA ASP A 71 -7.08 17.48 2.21
C ASP A 71 -7.50 18.96 2.24
N GLU A 72 -8.09 19.45 1.15
CA GLU A 72 -8.59 20.83 1.08
C GLU A 72 -9.83 21.04 1.91
N MET A 73 -10.70 20.02 1.98
CA MET A 73 -11.89 20.06 2.83
C MET A 73 -11.53 20.09 4.32
N ILE A 74 -10.53 19.30 4.74
CA ILE A 74 -9.95 19.33 6.08
C ILE A 74 -9.40 20.71 6.37
N ARG A 75 -8.61 21.28 5.45
CA ARG A 75 -8.00 22.60 5.62
C ARG A 75 -9.06 23.69 5.75
N LEU A 76 -10.05 23.72 4.86
CA LEU A 76 -11.10 24.73 4.85
C LEU A 76 -11.96 24.68 6.13
N HIS A 77 -12.28 23.48 6.61
CA HIS A 77 -12.97 23.30 7.88
C HIS A 77 -12.14 23.82 9.07
N ALA A 78 -10.85 23.48 9.10
CA ALA A 78 -9.94 23.94 10.15
C ALA A 78 -9.77 25.46 10.17
N GLU A 79 -9.74 26.11 9.00
CA GLU A 79 -9.64 27.57 8.85
C GLU A 79 -10.91 28.31 9.27
N ALA A 80 -12.10 27.74 9.01
CA ALA A 80 -13.38 28.35 9.35
C ALA A 80 -13.75 28.25 10.85
N GLY A 81 -12.98 27.48 11.62
CA GLY A 81 -13.24 27.21 13.03
C GLY A 81 -14.16 26.01 13.26
N GLN A 82 -13.99 25.33 14.39
CA GLN A 82 -14.69 24.07 14.71
C GLN A 82 -16.14 24.27 15.17
N VAL A 83 -16.52 25.49 15.56
CA VAL A 83 -17.82 25.77 16.18
C VAL A 83 -18.71 26.52 15.22
N ASN A 84 -19.80 25.89 14.79
CA ASN A 84 -20.86 26.54 14.06
C ASN A 84 -21.94 27.02 15.06
N PRO A 85 -22.13 28.33 15.25
CA PRO A 85 -23.12 28.86 16.20
C PRO A 85 -24.58 28.61 15.76
N ALA A 86 -24.80 28.23 14.49
CA ALA A 86 -26.13 27.95 13.95
C ALA A 86 -26.66 26.54 14.30
N ILE A 87 -25.83 25.66 14.88
CA ILE A 87 -26.22 24.30 15.26
C ILE A 87 -26.04 24.05 16.76
N SER A 88 -26.69 23.01 17.27
CA SER A 88 -26.59 22.63 18.68
C SER A 88 -25.14 22.25 19.06
N GLU A 89 -24.80 22.41 20.34
CA GLU A 89 -23.48 22.00 20.86
C GLU A 89 -23.21 20.51 20.61
N GLU A 90 -24.22 19.66 20.74
CA GLU A 90 -24.12 18.22 20.44
C GLU A 90 -23.78 17.97 18.96
N SER A 91 -24.41 18.72 18.04
CA SER A 91 -24.11 18.61 16.60
C SER A 91 -22.70 19.11 16.28
N ASN A 92 -22.23 20.15 16.97
CA ASN A 92 -20.85 20.63 16.84
C ASN A 92 -19.85 19.55 17.30
N ARG A 93 -20.08 18.92 18.47
CA ARG A 93 -19.23 17.81 18.96
C ARG A 93 -19.21 16.61 17.99
N PHE A 94 -20.37 16.24 17.46
CA PHE A 94 -20.47 15.17 16.47
C PHE A 94 -19.71 15.52 15.19
N THR A 95 -19.83 16.77 14.70
CA THR A 95 -19.13 17.24 13.51
C THR A 95 -17.61 17.23 13.70
N ASP A 96 -17.14 17.63 14.89
CA ASP A 96 -15.73 17.60 15.24
C ASP A 96 -15.18 16.16 15.30
N GLN A 97 -15.96 15.23 15.86
CA GLN A 97 -15.62 13.81 15.81
C GLN A 97 -15.49 13.29 14.37
N GLN A 98 -16.45 13.63 13.50
CA GLN A 98 -16.40 13.25 12.08
C GLN A 98 -15.20 13.85 11.35
N TYR A 99 -14.81 15.09 11.68
CA TYR A 99 -13.60 15.71 11.16
C TYR A 99 -12.34 14.94 11.57
N HIS A 100 -12.23 14.55 12.84
CA HIS A 100 -11.10 13.76 13.34
C HIS A 100 -11.03 12.37 12.70
N ASP A 101 -12.17 11.69 12.56
CA ASP A 101 -12.25 10.39 11.92
C ASP A 101 -11.88 10.48 10.44
N MET A 102 -12.41 11.47 9.72
CA MET A 102 -12.07 11.72 8.32
C MET A 102 -10.57 11.97 8.15
N ARG A 103 -9.98 12.85 8.97
CA ARG A 103 -8.54 13.16 8.92
C ARG A 103 -7.68 11.93 9.18
N ARG A 104 -8.07 11.09 10.15
CA ARG A 104 -7.38 9.84 10.46
C ARG A 104 -7.41 8.88 9.27
N GLU A 105 -8.57 8.71 8.63
CA GLU A 105 -8.73 7.81 7.49
C GLU A 105 -7.99 8.30 6.23
N VAL A 106 -7.96 9.61 5.97
CA VAL A 106 -7.15 10.20 4.88
C VAL A 106 -5.65 9.92 5.08
N LEU A 107 -5.14 10.15 6.31
CA LEU A 107 -3.75 9.84 6.64
C LEU A 107 -3.45 8.34 6.53
N ARG A 108 -4.37 7.49 6.99
CA ARG A 108 -4.26 6.03 6.88
C ARG A 108 -4.19 5.61 5.41
N GLN A 109 -5.04 6.15 4.55
CA GLN A 109 -5.02 5.89 3.11
C GLN A 109 -3.68 6.28 2.49
N GLY A 110 -3.15 7.46 2.82
CA GLY A 110 -1.85 7.92 2.34
C GLY A 110 -0.70 7.00 2.76
N ASN A 111 -0.70 6.56 4.02
CA ASN A 111 0.29 5.62 4.54
C ASN A 111 0.20 4.25 3.85
N ILE A 112 -1.00 3.70 3.67
CA ILE A 112 -1.20 2.42 2.98
C ILE A 112 -0.67 2.50 1.54
N ARG A 113 -0.99 3.56 0.80
CA ARG A 113 -0.50 3.76 -0.58
C ARG A 113 1.02 3.84 -0.64
N ARG A 114 1.65 4.56 0.28
CA ARG A 114 3.11 4.70 0.34
C ARG A 114 3.79 3.36 0.61
N GLU A 115 3.29 2.60 1.59
CA GLU A 115 3.84 1.29 1.93
C GLU A 115 3.58 0.24 0.84
N LEU A 116 2.42 0.28 0.17
CA LEU A 116 2.14 -0.54 -1.01
C LEU A 116 3.11 -0.22 -2.15
N SER A 117 3.35 1.06 -2.45
CA SER A 117 4.27 1.48 -3.51
C SER A 117 5.71 1.04 -3.23
N ARG A 118 6.18 1.18 -1.97
CA ARG A 118 7.49 0.67 -1.54
C ARG A 118 7.58 -0.84 -1.72
N SER A 119 6.54 -1.58 -1.32
CA SER A 119 6.48 -3.03 -1.48
C SER A 119 6.51 -3.42 -2.96
N MET A 120 5.72 -2.75 -3.80
CA MET A 120 5.68 -2.98 -5.26
C MET A 120 7.05 -2.81 -5.91
N PHE A 121 7.75 -1.72 -5.58
CA PHE A 121 9.07 -1.43 -6.14
C PHE A 121 10.09 -2.51 -5.74
N LEU A 122 10.08 -2.91 -4.47
CA LEU A 122 10.99 -3.92 -3.95
C LEU A 122 10.72 -5.29 -4.60
N THR A 123 9.47 -5.71 -4.67
CA THR A 123 9.07 -6.97 -5.31
C THR A 123 9.44 -7.00 -6.78
N GLY A 124 9.13 -5.92 -7.52
CA GLY A 124 9.49 -5.79 -8.92
C GLY A 124 11.00 -5.92 -9.13
N THR A 125 11.80 -5.34 -8.23
CA THR A 125 13.26 -5.46 -8.25
C THR A 125 13.72 -6.90 -8.04
N VAL A 126 13.16 -7.62 -7.06
CA VAL A 126 13.54 -9.02 -6.80
C VAL A 126 13.13 -9.93 -7.95
N ILE A 127 11.95 -9.72 -8.55
CA ILE A 127 11.50 -10.46 -9.74
C ILE A 127 12.45 -10.20 -10.91
N LEU A 128 12.80 -8.93 -11.17
CA LEU A 128 13.72 -8.56 -12.24
C LEU A 128 15.11 -9.19 -12.03
N VAL A 129 15.64 -9.12 -10.81
CA VAL A 129 16.90 -9.77 -10.44
C VAL A 129 16.81 -11.27 -10.66
N SER A 130 15.70 -11.91 -10.31
CA SER A 130 15.50 -13.36 -10.52
C SER A 130 15.51 -13.71 -12.01
N ILE A 131 14.81 -12.94 -12.85
CA ILE A 131 14.75 -13.14 -14.31
C ILE A 131 16.12 -12.92 -14.95
N VAL A 132 16.88 -11.90 -14.52
CA VAL A 132 18.21 -11.59 -15.05
C VAL A 132 19.26 -12.59 -14.55
N SER A 133 19.13 -13.07 -13.31
CA SER A 133 20.05 -14.04 -12.72
C SER A 133 19.96 -15.41 -13.37
N MET A 134 18.81 -15.78 -13.94
CA MET A 134 18.63 -17.05 -14.66
C MET A 134 19.62 -17.23 -15.82
N PRO A 135 19.63 -16.39 -16.87
CA PRO A 135 20.60 -16.53 -17.96
C PRO A 135 22.03 -16.28 -17.48
N LEU A 136 22.24 -15.36 -16.53
CA LEU A 136 23.57 -15.10 -15.98
C LEU A 136 24.19 -16.36 -15.36
N THR A 137 23.44 -17.05 -14.51
CA THR A 137 23.87 -18.31 -13.88
C THR A 137 23.99 -19.46 -14.86
N ALA A 138 23.12 -19.53 -15.88
CA ALA A 138 23.18 -20.58 -16.89
C ALA A 138 24.35 -20.44 -17.89
N PHE A 139 24.68 -19.21 -18.30
CA PHE A 139 25.66 -18.98 -19.37
C PHE A 139 27.07 -18.64 -18.88
N PHE A 140 27.19 -17.94 -17.74
CA PHE A 140 28.47 -17.34 -17.34
C PHE A 140 29.12 -18.00 -16.12
N PHE A 141 28.36 -18.69 -15.28
CA PHE A 141 28.87 -19.26 -14.04
C PHE A 141 28.92 -20.78 -14.10
N HIS A 142 29.99 -21.36 -13.57
CA HIS A 142 30.01 -22.79 -13.33
C HIS A 142 29.08 -23.13 -12.16
N PRO A 143 28.39 -24.29 -12.18
CA PRO A 143 27.37 -24.62 -11.18
C PRO A 143 27.87 -24.70 -9.72
N ARG A 144 29.19 -24.81 -9.52
CA ARG A 144 29.87 -24.80 -8.21
C ARG A 144 30.57 -23.48 -7.88
N ASP A 145 30.40 -22.46 -8.72
CA ASP A 145 31.00 -21.16 -8.48
C ASP A 145 30.38 -20.52 -7.22
N PRO A 146 31.20 -20.10 -6.24
CA PRO A 146 30.70 -19.40 -5.05
C PRO A 146 29.88 -18.15 -5.38
N PHE A 147 30.09 -17.50 -6.53
CA PHE A 147 29.28 -16.37 -6.97
C PHE A 147 27.84 -16.75 -7.30
N ALA A 148 27.62 -17.88 -7.97
CA ALA A 148 26.28 -18.35 -8.31
C ALA A 148 25.46 -18.71 -7.06
N VAL A 149 26.11 -19.38 -6.10
CA VAL A 149 25.51 -19.70 -4.80
C VAL A 149 25.16 -18.42 -4.04
N SER A 150 26.10 -17.47 -3.97
CA SER A 150 25.90 -16.20 -3.26
C SER A 150 24.75 -15.39 -3.85
N LEU A 151 24.67 -15.30 -5.18
CA LEU A 151 23.58 -14.60 -5.89
C LEU A 151 22.21 -15.23 -5.57
N LEU A 152 22.13 -16.56 -5.58
CA LEU A 152 20.91 -17.28 -5.21
C LEU A 152 20.53 -17.01 -3.76
N THR A 153 21.49 -17.12 -2.82
CA THR A 153 21.26 -16.84 -1.39
C THR A 153 20.77 -15.41 -1.17
N CYS A 154 21.39 -14.42 -1.81
CA CYS A 154 20.94 -13.03 -1.75
C CYS A 154 19.51 -12.86 -2.27
N THR A 155 19.16 -13.55 -3.36
CA THR A 155 17.81 -13.51 -3.94
C THR A 155 16.78 -14.11 -2.99
N ILE A 156 17.10 -15.24 -2.36
CA ILE A 156 16.24 -15.88 -1.34
C ILE A 156 16.04 -14.94 -0.14
N LEU A 157 17.11 -14.33 0.38
CA LEU A 157 17.03 -13.39 1.50
C LEU A 157 16.18 -12.17 1.15
N ALA A 158 16.34 -11.63 -0.06
CA ALA A 158 15.52 -10.52 -0.55
C ALA A 158 14.05 -10.91 -0.69
N ALA A 159 13.74 -12.12 -1.18
CA ALA A 159 12.39 -12.64 -1.27
C ALA A 159 11.74 -12.79 0.12
N MET A 160 12.47 -13.35 1.09
CA MET A 160 11.99 -13.44 2.49
C MET A 160 11.72 -12.07 3.10
N PHE A 161 12.58 -11.08 2.81
CA PHE A 161 12.36 -9.72 3.25
C PHE A 161 11.12 -9.08 2.62
N CYS A 162 10.83 -9.35 1.33
CA CYS A 162 9.59 -8.92 0.69
C CYS A 162 8.35 -9.52 1.39
N ILE A 163 8.37 -10.83 1.67
CA ILE A 163 7.27 -11.52 2.37
C ILE A 163 7.03 -10.92 3.76
N ARG A 164 8.11 -10.65 4.51
CA ARG A 164 8.01 -9.95 5.81
C ARG A 164 7.38 -8.56 5.67
N GLY A 165 7.72 -7.83 4.61
CA GLY A 165 7.10 -6.56 4.26
C GLY A 165 5.59 -6.68 4.03
N TYR A 166 5.16 -7.71 3.29
CA TYR A 166 3.74 -7.97 3.04
C TYR A 166 2.97 -8.28 4.31
N LEU A 167 3.52 -9.13 5.19
CA LEU A 167 2.92 -9.44 6.48
C LEU A 167 2.76 -8.17 7.33
N ARG A 168 3.78 -7.33 7.38
CA ARG A 168 3.71 -6.04 8.08
C ARG A 168 2.63 -5.12 7.49
N LEU A 169 2.51 -5.07 6.16
CA LEU A 169 1.46 -4.30 5.50
C LEU A 169 0.07 -4.84 5.90
N MET A 170 -0.13 -6.15 5.88
CA MET A 170 -1.37 -6.78 6.30
C MET A 170 -1.72 -6.44 7.75
N PHE A 171 -0.79 -6.55 8.69
CA PHE A 171 -1.05 -6.22 10.10
C PHE A 171 -1.39 -4.73 10.31
N ASN A 172 -0.73 -3.82 9.59
CA ASN A 172 -1.07 -2.39 9.65
C ASN A 172 -2.45 -2.09 9.05
N VAL A 173 -2.85 -2.88 8.06
CA VAL A 173 -4.10 -2.70 7.33
C VAL A 173 -5.29 -3.27 8.10
N PHE A 174 -5.12 -4.37 8.83
CA PHE A 174 -6.11 -4.97 9.73
C PHE A 174 -5.74 -4.74 11.20
N PRO A 175 -5.93 -3.52 11.74
CA PRO A 175 -5.85 -3.33 13.18
C PRO A 175 -7.02 -4.10 13.82
N SER A 176 -6.66 -5.13 14.60
CA SER A 176 -7.54 -5.86 15.50
C SER A 176 -8.13 -4.95 16.57
#